data_AF-A0A833W7Q3-F1
#
_entry.id   AF-A0A833W7Q3-F1
#
_cell.length_a   1.000
_cell.length_b   1.000
_cell.length_c   1.000
_cell.angle_alpha   90.00
_cell.angle_beta   90.00
_cell.angle_gamma   90.00
#
_symmetry.space_group_name_H-M   'P 1'
#
loop_
_entity.id
_entity.type
_entity.pdbx_description
1 polymer ?
#
loop_
_entity_poly.entity_id
_entity_poly.type
_entity_poly.pdbx_seq_one_letter_code
_entity_poly.pdbx_strand_id
1 'polypeptide(L)' 'MLCEAVEIAFIELDQVTLRKCFQSLQSVMEQAVLNKGGNEYKIPHLGTDTLQRSKELPETLVCSVEAVIVAKAAREEVVI' A
#
# COMPACT_ATOMS: atom_id res chain seq x y z
N MET A 1 -19.96 -0.36 -16.84
CA MET A 1 -19.78 0.74 -15.87
C MET A 1 -18.39 0.63 -15.22
N LEU A 2 -17.80 1.68 -14.62
CA LEU A 2 -16.44 1.57 -14.04
C LEU A 2 -16.35 0.46 -12.96
N CYS A 3 -17.37 0.34 -12.11
CA CYS A 3 -17.40 -0.67 -11.06
C CYS A 3 -17.36 -2.10 -11.62
N GLU A 4 -18.20 -2.41 -12.61
CA GLU A 4 -18.23 -3.73 -13.26
C GLU A 4 -16.88 -4.07 -13.91
N ALA A 5 -16.22 -3.09 -14.54
CA ALA A 5 -14.92 -3.31 -15.16
C ALA A 5 -13.84 -3.65 -14.12
N VAL A 6 -13.89 -3.02 -12.93
CA VAL A 6 -12.98 -3.32 -11.82
C VAL A 6 -13.25 -4.71 -11.24
N GLU A 7 -14.52 -5.09 -11.10
CA GLU A 7 -14.90 -6.42 -10.61
C GLU A 7 -14.45 -7.53 -11.56
N ILE A 8 -14.66 -7.35 -12.88
CA ILE A 8 -14.18 -8.29 -13.90
C ILE A 8 -12.66 -8.41 -13.84
N ALA A 9 -11.95 -7.29 -13.84
CA ALA A 9 -10.49 -7.31 -13.76
C ALA A 9 -9.99 -8.00 -12.49
N PHE A 10 -10.64 -7.81 -11.35
CA PHE A 10 -10.28 -8.49 -10.11
C PHE A 10 -10.41 -10.01 -10.22
N ILE A 11 -11.46 -10.51 -10.89
CA ILE A 11 -11.68 -11.95 -11.11
C ILE A 11 -10.67 -12.53 -12.11
N GLU A 12 -10.29 -11.77 -13.13
CA GLU A 12 -9.38 -12.21 -14.20
C GLU A 12 -7.90 -12.20 -13.79
N LEU A 13 -7.50 -11.34 -12.84
CA LEU A 13 -6.12 -11.20 -12.41
C LEU A 13 -5.65 -12.39 -11.57
N ASP A 14 -4.41 -12.81 -11.79
CA ASP A 14 -3.80 -13.86 -11.00
C ASP A 14 -3.43 -13.37 -9.57
N GLN A 15 -3.32 -14.31 -8.64
CA GLN A 15 -3.04 -14.01 -7.24
C GLN A 15 -1.73 -13.25 -7.03
N VAL A 16 -0.70 -13.47 -7.85
CA VAL A 16 0.59 -12.77 -7.72
C VAL A 16 0.40 -11.31 -8.09
N THR A 17 -0.32 -11.03 -9.18
CA THR A 17 -0.63 -9.66 -9.59
C THR A 17 -1.48 -8.95 -8.54
N LEU A 18 -2.53 -9.59 -8.03
CA LEU A 18 -3.35 -9.03 -6.95
C LEU A 18 -2.54 -8.71 -5.70
N ARG A 19 -1.60 -9.58 -5.31
CA ARG A 19 -0.71 -9.35 -4.16
C ARG A 19 0.23 -8.15 -4.38
N LYS A 20 0.80 -8.01 -5.58
CA LYS A 20 1.65 -6.85 -5.92
C LYS A 20 0.87 -5.54 -5.91
N CYS A 21 -0.38 -5.56 -6.40
CA CYS A 21 -1.29 -4.41 -6.33
C CYS A 21 -1.57 -4.05 -4.87
N PHE A 22 -1.86 -5.04 -4.02
CA PHE A 22 -2.13 -4.81 -2.60
C PHE A 22 -0.91 -4.24 -1.85
N GLN A 23 0.30 -4.74 -2.12
CA GLN A 23 1.53 -4.19 -1.54
C GLN A 23 1.81 -2.75 -2.00
N SER A 24 1.54 -2.45 -3.27
CA SER A 24 1.64 -1.09 -3.79
C SER A 24 0.67 -0.15 -3.05
N LEU A 25 -0.57 -0.60 -2.81
CA LEU A 25 -1.55 0.15 -2.03
C LEU A 25 -1.08 0.38 -0.58
N GLN A 26 -0.53 -0.64 0.09
CA GLN A 26 0.01 -0.48 1.44
C GLN A 26 1.15 0.55 1.49
N SER A 27 2.05 0.54 0.49
CA SER A 27 3.12 1.53 0.39
C SER A 27 2.58 2.94 0.14
N VAL A 28 1.57 3.09 -0.72
CA VAL A 28 0.85 4.35 -0.93
C VAL A 28 0.25 4.87 0.38
N MET A 29 -0.42 4.01 1.15
CA MET A 29 -1.03 4.38 2.42
C MET A 29 0.01 4.86 3.44
N GLU A 30 1.15 4.16 3.54
CA GLU A 30 2.25 4.59 4.40
C GLU A 30 2.83 5.95 3.98
N GLN A 31 3.08 6.15 2.68
CA GLN A 31 3.59 7.42 2.17
C GLN A 31 2.59 8.57 2.36
N ALA A 32 1.30 8.31 2.19
CA ALA A 32 0.26 9.29 2.48
C ALA A 32 0.24 9.67 3.97
N VAL A 33 0.39 8.71 4.89
CA VAL A 33 0.52 8.99 6.33
C VAL A 33 1.74 9.86 6.62
N LEU A 34 2.90 9.52 6.06
CA LEU A 34 4.13 10.30 6.22
C LEU A 34 3.99 11.72 5.63
N ASN A 35 3.19 11.89 4.58
CA ASN A 35 2.84 13.17 3.98
C ASN A 35 1.63 13.85 4.65
N LYS A 36 1.21 13.42 5.85
CA LYS A 36 0.08 14.00 6.59
C LYS A 36 -1.23 14.03 5.77
N GLY A 37 -1.46 13.02 4.94
CA GLY A 37 -2.63 12.89 4.06
C GLY A 37 -2.52 13.61 2.73
N GLY A 38 -1.41 14.31 2.45
CA GLY A 38 -1.13 14.89 1.13
C GLY A 38 -0.73 13.84 0.09
N ASN A 39 -0.65 14.24 -1.18
CA ASN A 39 -0.33 13.36 -2.31
C ASN A 39 1.06 13.62 -2.91
N GLU A 40 1.87 14.48 -2.29
CA GLU A 40 3.19 14.88 -2.78
C GLU A 40 4.27 13.88 -2.32
N TYR A 41 4.09 12.60 -2.67
CA TYR A 41 5.03 11.53 -2.33
C TYR A 41 5.41 10.69 -3.53
N LYS A 42 6.52 9.98 -3.41
CA LYS A 42 6.95 8.94 -4.37
C LYS A 42 6.80 7.59 -3.71
N ILE A 43 6.35 6.60 -4.48
CA ILE A 43 6.28 5.22 -4.00
C ILE A 43 7.68 4.60 -4.12
N PRO A 44 8.25 4.06 -3.02
CA PRO A 44 9.53 3.39 -3.06
C PRO A 44 9.46 2.13 -3.95
N HIS A 45 10.59 1.78 -4.58
CA HIS A 45 10.69 0.54 -5.33
C HIS A 45 10.72 -0.65 -4.37
N LEU A 46 9.61 -1.39 -4.31
CA LEU A 46 9.43 -2.53 -3.41
C LEU A 46 10.15 -3.82 -3.84
N GLY A 47 10.69 -3.88 -5.07
CA GLY A 47 11.38 -5.06 -5.58
C GLY A 47 10.50 -6.32 -5.66
N THR A 48 9.19 -6.16 -5.83
CA THR A 48 8.21 -7.26 -5.73
C THR A 48 8.45 -8.40 -6.72
N ASP A 49 8.95 -8.10 -7.91
CA ASP A 49 9.33 -9.12 -8.89
C ASP A 49 10.50 -9.98 -8.41
N THR A 50 11.51 -9.36 -7.78
CA THR A 50 12.66 -10.06 -7.21
C THR A 50 12.23 -10.94 -6.06
N LEU A 51 11.43 -10.41 -5.13
CA LEU A 51 10.89 -11.16 -3.99
C LEU A 51 9.97 -12.30 -4.43
N GLN A 52 9.18 -12.12 -5.49
CA GLN A 52 8.36 -13.18 -6.04
C GLN A 52 9.22 -14.31 -6.62
N ARG A 53 10.31 -13.99 -7.33
CA ARG A 53 11.23 -14.99 -7.89
C ARG A 53 11.96 -15.77 -6.79
N SER A 54 12.30 -15.14 -5.67
CA SER A 54 12.88 -15.83 -4.51
C SER A 54 11.85 -16.54 -3.63
N LYS A 55 10.54 -16.43 -3.93
CA LYS A 55 9.42 -16.92 -3.10
C LYS A 55 9.39 -16.30 -1.70
N GLU A 56 9.92 -15.09 -1.57
CA GLU A 56 9.97 -14.30 -0.32
C GLU A 56 9.02 -13.10 -0.37
N LEU A 57 8.11 -13.06 -1.36
CA LEU A 57 7.11 -12.00 -1.44
C LEU A 57 6.23 -12.06 -0.17
N PRO A 58 6.21 -11.00 0.67
CA PRO A 58 5.40 -10.99 1.87
C PRO A 58 3.91 -10.89 1.53
N GLU A 59 3.02 -11.28 2.44
CA GLU A 59 1.57 -11.05 2.27
C GLU A 59 1.20 -9.59 2.53
N THR A 60 1.89 -8.95 3.48
CA THR A 60 1.67 -7.56 3.88
C THR A 60 3.01 -6.87 4.16
N LEU A 61 3.04 -5.55 3.97
CA LEU A 61 4.16 -4.71 4.37
C LEU A 61 4.04 -4.30 5.84
N VAL A 62 5.18 -4.20 6.52
CA VAL A 62 5.28 -3.67 7.88
C VAL A 62 5.49 -2.16 7.78
N CYS A 63 4.67 -1.38 8.49
CA CYS A 63 4.86 0.07 8.57
C CYS A 63 6.13 0.41 9.34
N SER A 64 6.83 1.44 8.88
CA SER A 64 7.93 2.07 9.60
C SER A 64 7.48 2.64 10.95
N VAL A 65 8.43 2.70 11.89
CA VAL A 65 8.21 3.32 13.20
C VAL A 65 7.80 4.78 13.06
N GLU A 66 8.36 5.48 12.08
CA GLU A 66 8.01 6.86 11.76
C GLU A 66 6.54 7.00 11.36
N ALA A 67 6.05 6.18 10.43
CA ALA A 67 4.65 6.20 10.02
C ALA A 67 3.71 5.94 11.20
N VAL A 68 4.09 5.05 12.13
CA VAL A 68 3.31 4.81 13.37
C VAL A 68 3.28 6.03 14.27
N ILE A 69 4.40 6.74 14.43
CA ILE A 69 4.47 7.97 15.23
C ILE A 69 3.59 9.06 14.61
N VAL A 70 3.72 9.29 13.30
CA VAL A 70 2.93 10.30 12.58
C VAL A 70 1.43 9.99 12.65
N ALA A 71 1.03 8.72 12.45
CA ALA A 71 -0.36 8.31 12.55
C ALA A 71 -0.94 8.53 13.95
N LYS A 72 -0.16 8.28 15.02
CA LYS A 72 -0.59 8.53 16.40
C LYS A 72 -0.78 10.02 16.67
N ALA A 73 0.17 10.86 16.26
CA ALA A 73 0.06 12.31 16.39
C ALA A 73 -1.17 12.85 15.64
N ALA A 74 -1.38 12.43 14.40
CA ALA A 74 -2.54 12.83 13.61
C ALA A 74 -3.87 12.43 14.28
N ARG A 75 -3.93 11.26 14.95
CA ARG A 75 -5.11 10.83 15.70
C ARG A 75 -5.39 11.72 16.92
N GLU A 76 -4.34 12.18 17.60
CA GLU A 76 -4.45 13.07 18.78
C GLU A 76 -4.81 14.52 18.39
N GLU A 77 -4.47 14.96 17.18
CA GLU A 77 -4.91 16.25 16.63
C GLU A 77 -6.41 16.25 16.25
N VAL A 78 -6.99 15.06 16.00
CA VAL A 78 -8.44 14.87 15.80
C VAL A 78 -9.13 14.71 17.16
N VAL A 79 -9.02 15.73 18.02
CA VAL A 79 -9.93 15.90 19.16
C VAL A 79 -10.98 16.92 18.73
N ILE A 80 -12.16 16.39 18.38
CA ILE A 80 -13.39 17.17 18.12
C ILE A 80 -14.08 17.43 19.46
#